data_AF-A0A966Z015-F1
#
_entry.id   AF-A0A966Z015-F1
#
_cell.length_a   1.000
_cell.length_b   1.000
_cell.length_c   1.000
_cell.angle_alpha   90.00
_cell.angle_beta   90.00
_cell.angle_gamma   90.00
#
_symmetry.space_group_name_H-M   'P 1'
#
loop_
_entity.id
_entity.type
_entity.pdbx_description
1 polymer ?
#
loop_
_entity_poly.entity_id
_entity_poly.type
_entity_poly.pdbx_seq_one_letter_code
_entity_poly.pdbx_strand_id
1 'polypeptide(L)'
;MPIDANAPRNNDTRSRLKLIQGGKKPSNSEAPPSGYARFERGILESFEPVGFNEHHLATSIAHCMWRQQQVRNIENRIYAAGLPEAASEQQAAEANLKTFMTHSRYFADMSLYEDRVDTLQSSYMRALLRAQRERWANQARARKDACAILRKGIAEGNSPDPQREVEQNGFVFSIGELLTDITREHILRSARASARRTRQPKAS
;
A
#
# COMPACT_ATOMS: atom_id res chain seq x y z
N MET A 1 37.05 -47.09 31.28
CA MET A 1 36.28 -47.34 30.05
C MET A 1 36.42 -46.11 29.15
N PRO A 2 37.09 -46.21 27.99
CA PRO A 2 37.23 -45.08 27.07
C PRO A 2 35.96 -44.95 26.22
N ILE A 3 35.49 -43.72 26.05
CA ILE A 3 34.34 -43.37 25.21
C ILE A 3 34.81 -43.34 23.76
N ASP A 4 34.19 -44.18 22.93
CA ASP A 4 34.49 -44.33 21.51
C ASP A 4 34.03 -43.07 20.75
N ALA A 5 34.98 -42.34 20.16
CA ALA A 5 34.77 -41.02 19.55
C ALA A 5 34.55 -41.07 18.04
N ASN A 6 34.02 -42.18 17.51
CA ASN A 6 33.93 -42.39 16.06
C ASN A 6 32.52 -42.78 15.59
N ALA A 7 31.56 -41.87 15.78
CA ALA A 7 30.28 -41.94 15.08
C ALA A 7 30.43 -41.33 13.66
N PRO A 8 30.05 -42.05 12.58
CA PRO A 8 30.16 -41.53 11.22
C PRO A 8 29.24 -40.32 11.03
N ARG A 9 29.84 -39.17 10.69
CA ARG A 9 29.13 -37.95 10.32
C ARG A 9 28.39 -38.19 9.00
N ASN A 10 27.08 -38.32 9.07
CA ASN A 10 26.19 -38.49 7.93
C ASN A 10 26.29 -37.27 6.99
N ASN A 11 27.02 -37.43 5.88
CA ASN A 11 27.34 -36.37 4.90
C ASN A 11 26.17 -36.08 3.93
N ASP A 12 25.04 -36.79 4.06
CA ASP A 12 23.97 -36.80 3.07
C ASP A 12 22.99 -35.60 3.18
N THR A 13 22.93 -34.95 4.35
CA THR A 13 22.11 -33.75 4.55
C THR A 13 22.71 -32.48 3.93
N ARG A 14 24.01 -32.47 3.61
CA ARG A 14 24.65 -31.33 2.95
C ARG A 14 24.35 -31.24 1.45
N SER A 15 24.03 -32.37 0.81
CA SER A 15 23.78 -32.41 -0.64
C SER A 15 22.39 -31.88 -1.01
N ARG A 16 21.39 -31.98 -0.13
CA ARG A 16 20.04 -31.43 -0.37
C ARG A 16 19.94 -29.91 -0.17
N LEU A 17 20.80 -29.32 0.66
CA LEU A 17 20.81 -27.85 0.84
C LEU A 17 21.41 -27.09 -0.36
N LYS A 18 22.24 -27.74 -1.18
CA LYS A 18 22.79 -27.15 -2.40
C LYS A 18 21.74 -26.95 -3.50
N LEU A 19 20.60 -27.62 -3.43
CA LEU A 19 19.49 -27.39 -4.37
C LEU A 19 18.73 -26.09 -4.06
N ILE A 20 18.84 -25.58 -2.83
CA ILE A 20 18.21 -24.31 -2.39
C ILE A 20 19.21 -23.15 -2.49
N GLN A 21 20.52 -23.42 -2.45
CA GLN A 21 21.61 -22.44 -2.58
C GLN A 21 22.13 -22.28 -4.01
N GLY A 22 21.25 -22.29 -5.00
CA GLY A 22 21.51 -21.72 -6.33
C GLY A 22 21.61 -20.19 -6.25
N GLY A 23 22.53 -19.69 -5.43
CA GLY A 23 22.79 -18.28 -5.18
C GLY A 23 23.44 -17.63 -6.39
N LYS A 24 22.63 -17.24 -7.38
CA LYS A 24 22.94 -16.04 -8.13
C LYS A 24 22.83 -14.88 -7.14
N LYS A 25 23.93 -14.16 -6.91
CA LYS A 25 23.86 -12.80 -6.34
C LYS A 25 22.81 -12.04 -7.16
N PRO A 26 21.82 -11.36 -6.56
CA PRO A 26 20.87 -10.57 -7.33
C PRO A 26 21.71 -9.54 -8.11
N SER A 27 21.77 -9.72 -9.43
CA SER A 27 22.33 -8.68 -10.29
C SER A 27 21.38 -7.50 -10.16
N ASN A 28 21.90 -6.29 -9.94
CA ASN A 28 21.10 -5.06 -9.88
C ASN A 28 20.41 -4.71 -11.23
N SER A 29 20.26 -5.67 -12.16
CA SER A 29 19.65 -5.50 -13.48
C SER A 29 18.50 -6.48 -13.76
N GLU A 30 18.07 -7.29 -12.78
CA GLU A 30 16.91 -8.14 -12.99
C GLU A 30 15.67 -7.26 -13.12
N ALA A 31 15.16 -7.18 -14.36
CA ALA A 31 13.83 -6.69 -14.64
C ALA A 31 12.86 -7.29 -13.60
N PRO A 32 11.95 -6.48 -13.05
CA PRO A 32 11.03 -6.95 -12.03
C PRO A 32 10.41 -8.29 -12.46
N PRO A 33 10.32 -9.31 -11.57
CA PRO A 33 9.69 -10.57 -11.91
C PRO A 33 8.39 -10.31 -12.66
N SER A 34 8.08 -11.05 -13.72
CA SER A 34 6.99 -10.69 -14.64
C SER A 34 5.62 -10.47 -13.96
N GLY A 35 5.41 -11.05 -12.76
CA GLY A 35 4.25 -10.78 -11.91
C GLY A 35 4.35 -9.55 -10.98
N TYR A 36 5.55 -9.17 -10.56
CA TYR A 36 5.77 -8.06 -9.63
C TYR A 36 5.38 -6.70 -10.25
N ALA A 37 5.76 -6.43 -11.50
CA ALA A 37 5.39 -5.18 -12.17
C ALA A 37 3.87 -5.01 -12.29
N ARG A 38 3.14 -6.11 -12.55
CA ARG A 38 1.67 -6.11 -12.55
C ARG A 38 1.09 -5.88 -11.15
N PHE A 39 1.68 -6.52 -10.14
CA PHE A 39 1.29 -6.35 -8.74
C PHE A 39 1.47 -4.89 -8.28
N GLU A 40 2.67 -4.33 -8.49
CA GLU A 40 2.98 -2.95 -8.14
C GLU A 40 2.02 -1.97 -8.82
N ARG A 41 1.76 -2.18 -10.12
CA ARG A 41 0.80 -1.36 -10.86
C ARG A 41 -0.59 -1.35 -10.20
N GLY A 42 -1.11 -2.51 -9.79
CA GLY A 42 -2.41 -2.58 -9.12
C GLY A 42 -2.44 -1.84 -7.78
N ILE A 43 -1.32 -1.83 -7.04
CA ILE A 43 -1.18 -1.06 -5.80
C ILE A 43 -1.13 0.44 -6.09
N LEU A 44 -0.34 0.86 -7.09
CA LEU A 44 -0.26 2.27 -7.50
C LEU A 44 -1.60 2.80 -8.01
N GLU A 45 -2.32 2.02 -8.83
CA GLU A 45 -3.66 2.35 -9.31
C GLU A 45 -4.65 2.53 -8.15
N SER A 46 -4.54 1.71 -7.10
CA SER A 46 -5.43 1.80 -5.93
C SER A 46 -5.18 3.04 -5.07
N PHE A 47 -3.93 3.50 -4.99
CA PHE A 47 -3.57 4.67 -4.17
C PHE A 47 -3.65 6.00 -4.92
N GLU A 48 -3.68 5.99 -6.25
CA GLU A 48 -3.62 7.18 -7.10
C GLU A 48 -2.58 8.23 -6.63
N PRO A 49 -1.32 7.81 -6.39
CA PRO A 49 -0.31 8.70 -5.83
C PRO A 49 0.05 9.84 -6.78
N VAL A 50 0.04 11.07 -6.27
CA VAL A 50 0.37 12.28 -7.04
C VAL A 50 1.74 12.82 -6.66
N GLY A 51 2.58 13.03 -7.68
CA GLY A 51 3.93 13.54 -7.50
C GLY A 51 4.90 12.51 -6.93
N PHE A 52 6.18 12.88 -6.86
CA PHE A 52 7.27 11.96 -6.54
C PHE A 52 7.14 11.30 -5.15
N ASN A 53 6.81 12.08 -4.12
CA ASN A 53 6.78 11.58 -2.75
C ASN A 53 5.69 10.51 -2.53
N GLU A 54 4.46 10.78 -2.99
CA GLU A 54 3.38 9.79 -2.88
C GLU A 54 3.69 8.54 -3.71
N HIS A 55 4.28 8.70 -4.91
CA HIS A 55 4.72 7.57 -5.73
C HIS A 55 5.74 6.71 -5.00
N HIS A 56 6.77 7.34 -4.43
CA HIS A 56 7.81 6.63 -3.69
C HIS A 56 7.24 5.85 -2.49
N LEU A 57 6.32 6.45 -1.75
CA LEU A 57 5.66 5.80 -0.62
C LEU A 57 4.77 4.64 -1.06
N ALA A 58 3.97 4.82 -2.11
CA ALA A 58 3.09 3.79 -2.65
C ALA A 58 3.88 2.60 -3.24
N THR A 59 4.95 2.86 -3.99
CA THR A 59 5.89 1.83 -4.45
C THR A 59 6.54 1.11 -3.26
N SER A 60 6.95 1.83 -2.21
CA SER A 60 7.53 1.20 -1.01
C SER A 60 6.54 0.27 -0.29
N ILE A 61 5.25 0.64 -0.26
CA ILE A 61 4.17 -0.23 0.25
C ILE A 61 4.04 -1.47 -0.62
N ALA A 62 4.01 -1.33 -1.95
CA ALA A 62 3.95 -2.46 -2.88
C ALA A 62 5.13 -3.41 -2.69
N HIS A 63 6.35 -2.88 -2.50
CA HIS A 63 7.55 -3.67 -2.20
C HIS A 63 7.36 -4.49 -0.92
N CYS A 64 6.84 -3.88 0.15
CA CYS A 64 6.62 -4.58 1.42
C CYS A 64 5.59 -5.70 1.28
N MET A 65 4.45 -5.42 0.65
CA MET A 65 3.39 -6.41 0.44
C MET A 65 3.86 -7.59 -0.43
N TRP A 66 4.62 -7.29 -1.49
CA TRP A 66 5.20 -8.34 -2.32
C TRP A 66 6.16 -9.23 -1.52
N ARG A 67 7.02 -8.62 -0.68
CA ARG A 67 7.96 -9.37 0.15
C ARG A 67 7.24 -10.26 1.17
N GLN A 68 6.16 -9.79 1.79
CA GLN A 68 5.31 -10.62 2.66
C GLN A 68 4.71 -11.80 1.88
N GLN A 69 4.19 -11.57 0.68
CA GLN A 69 3.67 -12.65 -0.17
C GLN A 69 4.77 -13.69 -0.50
N GLN A 70 5.99 -13.24 -0.76
CA GLN A 70 7.11 -14.15 -0.99
C GLN A 70 7.47 -14.97 0.25
N VAL A 71 7.47 -14.39 1.45
CA VAL A 71 7.69 -15.14 2.70
C VAL A 71 6.66 -16.25 2.85
N ARG A 72 5.37 -15.93 2.70
CA ARG A 72 4.28 -16.91 2.78
C ARG A 72 4.40 -18.01 1.72
N ASN A 73 4.81 -17.65 0.50
CA ASN A 73 5.05 -18.64 -0.56
C ASN A 73 6.21 -19.58 -0.22
N ILE A 74 7.28 -19.07 0.39
CA ILE A 74 8.43 -19.88 0.81
C ILE A 74 8.01 -20.81 1.95
N GLU A 75 7.30 -20.29 2.96
CA GLU A 75 6.74 -21.08 4.05
C GLU A 75 5.86 -22.23 3.53
N ASN A 76 4.91 -21.93 2.65
CA ASN A 76 4.03 -22.94 2.04
C ASN A 76 4.83 -24.00 1.27
N ARG A 77 5.90 -23.61 0.58
CA ARG A 77 6.78 -24.55 -0.14
C ARG A 77 7.57 -25.45 0.80
N ILE A 78 7.97 -24.96 1.97
CA ILE A 78 8.65 -25.77 2.99
C ILE A 78 7.71 -26.85 3.53
N TYR A 79 6.48 -26.48 3.86
CA TYR A 79 5.47 -27.46 4.27
C TYR A 79 5.16 -28.45 3.14
N ALA A 80 4.90 -27.98 1.93
CA ALA A 80 4.62 -28.84 0.79
C ALA A 80 5.75 -29.85 0.50
N ALA A 81 7.02 -29.45 0.66
CA ALA A 81 8.16 -30.35 0.50
C ALA A 81 8.26 -31.44 1.57
N GLY A 82 7.64 -31.22 2.74
CA GLY A 82 7.56 -32.19 3.83
C GLY A 82 6.38 -33.16 3.73
N LEU A 83 5.36 -32.86 2.92
CA LEU A 83 4.17 -33.71 2.78
C LEU A 83 4.42 -34.91 1.84
N PRO A 84 3.96 -36.12 2.22
CA PRO A 84 3.84 -37.25 1.29
C PRO A 84 2.79 -37.00 0.21
N GLU A 85 3.02 -37.47 -1.03
CA GLU A 85 2.09 -37.28 -2.17
C GLU A 85 0.67 -37.87 -1.94
N ALA A 86 0.55 -38.87 -1.07
CA ALA A 86 -0.72 -39.53 -0.74
C ALA A 86 -0.86 -39.73 0.79
N ALA A 87 -0.68 -38.66 1.55
CA ALA A 87 -0.82 -38.69 3.00
C ALA A 87 -2.29 -38.76 3.43
N SER A 88 -2.61 -39.62 4.41
CA SER A 88 -3.82 -39.44 5.21
C SER A 88 -3.75 -38.13 6.01
N GLU A 89 -4.88 -37.64 6.51
CA GLU A 89 -4.92 -36.41 7.33
C GLU A 89 -3.97 -36.50 8.54
N GLN A 90 -3.94 -37.64 9.22
CA GLN A 90 -3.04 -37.87 10.34
C GLN A 90 -1.56 -37.83 9.90
N GLN A 91 -1.23 -38.48 8.77
CA GLN A 91 0.14 -38.46 8.23
C GLN A 91 0.56 -37.04 7.80
N ALA A 92 -0.36 -36.25 7.25
CA ALA A 92 -0.10 -34.86 6.88
C ALA A 92 0.16 -34.00 8.13
N ALA A 93 -0.60 -34.18 9.21
CA ALA A 93 -0.38 -33.48 10.47
C ALA A 93 0.98 -33.82 11.10
N GLU A 94 1.34 -35.11 11.14
CA GLU A 94 2.64 -35.58 11.63
C GLU A 94 3.79 -35.05 10.77
N ALA A 95 3.63 -35.06 9.43
CA ALA A 95 4.60 -34.51 8.49
C ALA A 95 4.80 -33.01 8.67
N ASN A 96 3.72 -32.25 8.86
CA ASN A 96 3.78 -30.81 9.14
C ASN A 96 4.51 -30.52 10.45
N LEU A 97 4.17 -31.24 11.52
CA LEU A 97 4.85 -31.09 12.82
C LEU A 97 6.34 -31.39 12.70
N LYS A 98 6.70 -32.48 12.02
CA LYS A 98 8.11 -32.84 11.79
C LYS A 98 8.83 -31.77 10.98
N THR A 99 8.19 -31.24 9.94
CA THR A 99 8.73 -30.17 9.10
C THR A 99 8.96 -28.90 9.92
N PHE A 100 7.98 -28.51 10.75
CA PHE A 100 8.10 -27.40 11.68
C PHE A 100 9.27 -27.58 12.65
N MET A 101 9.37 -28.73 13.31
CA MET A 101 10.47 -29.00 14.25
C MET A 101 11.83 -28.96 13.56
N THR A 102 11.92 -29.51 12.35
CA THR A 102 13.14 -29.56 11.54
C THR A 102 13.59 -28.17 11.08
N HIS A 103 12.66 -27.30 10.73
CA HIS A 103 12.92 -25.95 10.19
C HIS A 103 12.56 -24.82 11.14
N SER A 104 12.38 -25.11 12.44
CA SER A 104 11.89 -24.19 13.47
C SER A 104 12.64 -22.86 13.52
N ARG A 105 13.98 -22.91 13.43
CA ARG A 105 14.81 -21.70 13.37
C ARG A 105 14.53 -20.85 12.12
N TYR A 106 14.36 -21.48 10.97
CA TYR A 106 14.07 -20.76 9.73
C TYR A 106 12.69 -20.10 9.77
N PHE A 107 11.69 -20.79 10.35
CA PHE A 107 10.38 -20.18 10.63
C PHE A 107 10.50 -18.99 11.57
N ALA A 108 11.24 -19.12 12.67
CA ALA A 108 11.47 -17.99 13.59
C ALA A 108 12.13 -16.79 12.89
N ASP A 109 13.16 -17.04 12.07
CA ASP A 109 13.83 -15.98 11.30
C ASP A 109 12.87 -15.32 10.27
N MET A 110 12.01 -16.11 9.62
CA MET A 110 10.99 -15.59 8.71
C MET A 110 9.92 -14.77 9.42
N SER A 111 9.44 -15.21 10.59
CA SER A 111 8.47 -14.45 11.39
C SER A 111 9.02 -13.10 11.83
N LEU A 112 10.26 -13.06 12.34
CA LEU A 112 10.94 -11.80 12.69
C LEU A 112 11.10 -10.87 11.49
N TYR A 113 11.35 -11.46 10.31
CA TYR A 113 11.45 -10.71 9.08
C TYR A 113 10.08 -10.17 8.61
N GLU A 114 9.00 -10.95 8.73
CA GLU A 114 7.63 -10.50 8.45
C GLU A 114 7.22 -9.34 9.37
N ASP A 115 7.47 -9.44 10.68
CA ASP A 115 7.19 -8.37 11.65
C ASP A 115 7.89 -7.05 11.29
N ARG A 116 9.15 -7.14 10.84
CA ARG A 116 9.91 -5.97 10.41
C ARG A 116 9.31 -5.35 9.15
N VAL A 117 8.93 -6.18 8.17
CA VAL A 117 8.30 -5.70 6.94
C VAL A 117 6.93 -5.09 7.23
N ASP A 118 6.14 -5.68 8.12
CA ASP A 118 4.83 -5.17 8.52
C ASP A 118 4.94 -3.81 9.22
N THR A 119 5.91 -3.68 10.12
CA THR A 119 6.22 -2.39 10.78
C THR A 119 6.59 -1.30 9.76
N LEU A 120 7.42 -1.64 8.77
CA LEU A 120 7.81 -0.72 7.70
C LEU A 120 6.60 -0.35 6.83
N GLN A 121 5.81 -1.33 6.40
CA GLN A 121 4.60 -1.13 5.61
C GLN A 121 3.62 -0.19 6.34
N SER A 122 3.37 -0.44 7.62
CA SER A 122 2.52 0.41 8.47
C SER A 122 3.05 1.84 8.56
N SER A 123 4.37 2.02 8.64
CA SER A 123 5.00 3.35 8.63
C SER A 123 4.76 4.07 7.31
N TYR A 124 5.05 3.42 6.17
CA TYR A 124 4.83 4.01 4.85
C TYR A 124 3.36 4.30 4.58
N MET A 125 2.45 3.42 5.00
CA MET A 125 1.01 3.63 4.89
C MET A 125 0.57 4.90 5.64
N ARG A 126 1.01 5.08 6.89
CA ARG A 126 0.70 6.29 7.66
C ARG A 126 1.26 7.54 6.99
N ALA A 127 2.48 7.48 6.47
CA ALA A 127 3.10 8.60 5.75
C ALA A 127 2.34 8.96 4.47
N LEU A 128 1.94 7.96 3.67
CA LEU A 128 1.18 8.17 2.44
C LEU A 128 -0.18 8.79 2.73
N LEU A 129 -0.94 8.22 3.67
CA LEU A 129 -2.26 8.74 4.05
C LEU A 129 -2.16 10.16 4.61
N ARG A 130 -1.10 10.48 5.34
CA ARG A 130 -0.85 11.84 5.80
C ARG A 130 -0.59 12.80 4.63
N ALA A 131 0.31 12.43 3.71
CA ALA A 131 0.62 13.25 2.54
C ALA A 131 -0.63 13.51 1.67
N GLN A 132 -1.44 12.48 1.43
CA GLN A 132 -2.69 12.60 0.68
C GLN A 132 -3.71 13.50 1.38
N ARG A 133 -3.88 13.36 2.71
CA ARG A 133 -4.75 14.25 3.49
C ARG A 133 -4.31 15.70 3.41
N GLU A 134 -3.00 15.96 3.56
CA GLU A 134 -2.43 17.30 3.44
C GLU A 134 -2.67 17.88 2.04
N ARG A 135 -2.45 17.08 0.99
CA ARG A 135 -2.75 17.47 -0.40
C ARG A 135 -4.23 17.79 -0.60
N TRP A 136 -5.15 16.92 -0.16
CA TRP A 136 -6.59 17.17 -0.30
C TRP A 136 -7.05 18.40 0.48
N ALA A 137 -6.48 18.63 1.67
CA ALA A 137 -6.76 19.83 2.45
C ALA A 137 -6.26 21.10 1.73
N ASN A 138 -5.06 21.04 1.13
CA ASN A 138 -4.51 22.13 0.33
C ASN A 138 -5.36 22.40 -0.91
N GLN A 139 -5.72 21.36 -1.65
CA GLN A 139 -6.57 21.45 -2.83
C GLN A 139 -7.95 22.01 -2.49
N ALA A 140 -8.56 21.58 -1.38
CA ALA A 140 -9.86 22.09 -0.93
C ALA A 140 -9.80 23.56 -0.52
N ARG A 141 -8.68 24.03 0.07
CA ARG A 141 -8.46 25.45 0.37
C ARG A 141 -8.29 26.26 -0.92
N ALA A 142 -7.36 25.85 -1.78
CA ALA A 142 -7.12 26.51 -3.06
C ALA A 142 -8.39 26.60 -3.91
N ARG A 143 -9.21 25.55 -3.93
CA ARG A 143 -10.49 25.53 -4.66
C ARG A 143 -11.50 26.54 -4.10
N LYS A 144 -11.57 26.71 -2.78
CA LYS A 144 -12.44 27.73 -2.15
C LYS A 144 -11.97 29.14 -2.48
N ASP A 145 -10.66 29.37 -2.44
CA ASP A 145 -10.06 30.67 -2.74
C ASP A 145 -10.30 31.02 -4.22
N ALA A 146 -10.07 30.07 -5.14
CA ALA A 146 -10.38 30.22 -6.57
C ALA A 146 -11.86 30.54 -6.83
N CYS A 147 -12.79 29.86 -6.13
CA CYS A 147 -14.22 30.19 -6.23
C CYS A 147 -14.52 31.62 -5.74
N ALA A 148 -13.85 32.09 -4.68
CA ALA A 148 -14.04 33.43 -4.16
C ALA A 148 -13.49 34.50 -5.12
N ILE A 149 -12.30 34.26 -5.68
CA ILE A 149 -11.68 35.11 -6.69
C ILE A 149 -12.58 35.20 -7.93
N LEU A 150 -13.07 34.07 -8.43
CA LEU A 150 -13.98 34.03 -9.58
C LEU A 150 -15.28 34.80 -9.32
N ARG A 151 -15.91 34.62 -8.15
CA ARG A 151 -17.11 35.39 -7.76
C ARG A 151 -16.85 36.89 -7.77
N LYS A 152 -15.71 37.31 -7.23
CA LYS A 152 -15.32 38.72 -7.19
C LYS A 152 -15.07 39.26 -8.61
N GLY A 153 -14.34 38.51 -9.43
CA GLY A 153 -14.08 38.88 -10.83
C GLY A 153 -15.36 39.07 -11.63
N ILE A 154 -16.31 38.13 -11.52
CA ILE A 154 -17.64 38.22 -12.15
C ILE A 154 -18.38 39.49 -11.70
N ALA A 155 -18.35 39.81 -10.40
CA ALA A 155 -19.01 41.00 -9.87
C ALA A 155 -18.37 42.31 -10.36
N GLU A 156 -17.07 42.30 -10.62
CA GLU A 156 -16.30 43.46 -11.11
C GLU A 156 -16.23 43.54 -12.64
N GLY A 157 -16.82 42.57 -13.36
CA GLY A 157 -16.77 42.48 -14.83
C GLY A 157 -15.41 42.02 -15.39
N ASN A 158 -14.51 41.52 -14.54
CA ASN A 158 -13.19 41.03 -14.92
C ASN A 158 -13.18 39.49 -14.97
N SER A 159 -12.68 38.90 -16.05
CA SER A 159 -12.43 37.46 -16.10
C SER A 159 -11.10 37.14 -15.41
N PRO A 160 -11.08 36.27 -14.38
CA PRO A 160 -9.81 35.82 -13.79
C PRO A 160 -8.98 35.08 -14.84
N ASP A 161 -7.67 35.30 -14.81
CA ASP A 161 -6.70 34.55 -15.62
C ASP A 161 -6.32 33.26 -14.86
N PRO A 162 -6.65 32.07 -15.38
CA PRO A 162 -6.34 30.79 -14.73
C PRO A 162 -4.85 30.57 -14.54
N GLN A 163 -3.98 31.09 -15.43
CA GLN A 163 -2.54 30.86 -15.36
C GLN A 163 -1.91 31.55 -14.14
N ARG A 164 -2.38 32.75 -13.79
CA ARG A 164 -1.92 33.47 -12.60
C ARG A 164 -2.24 32.75 -11.30
N GLU A 165 -3.34 31.99 -11.23
CA GLU A 165 -3.67 31.21 -10.04
C GLU A 165 -2.75 29.99 -9.85
N VAL A 166 -2.25 29.41 -10.94
CA VAL A 166 -1.31 28.28 -10.90
C VAL A 166 0.01 28.68 -10.25
N GLU A 167 0.53 29.86 -10.61
CA GLU A 167 1.78 30.39 -10.07
C GLU A 167 1.68 30.65 -8.55
N GLN A 168 0.50 30.99 -8.06
CA GLN A 168 0.29 31.33 -6.64
C GLN A 168 -0.03 30.10 -5.78
N ASN A 169 -0.84 29.17 -6.28
CA ASN A 169 -1.41 28.08 -5.46
C ASN A 169 -1.00 26.68 -5.90
N GLY A 170 -0.37 26.51 -7.06
CA GLY A 170 0.06 25.21 -7.59
C GLY A 170 -1.09 24.30 -8.04
N PHE A 171 -2.32 24.81 -8.09
CA PHE A 171 -3.50 24.09 -8.58
C PHE A 171 -4.12 24.83 -9.76
N VAL A 172 -4.56 24.07 -10.77
CA VAL A 172 -5.31 24.59 -11.91
C VAL A 172 -6.74 24.09 -11.81
N PHE A 173 -7.70 25.01 -11.77
CA PHE A 173 -9.12 24.69 -11.83
C PHE A 173 -9.71 25.27 -13.10
N SER A 174 -10.56 24.50 -13.79
CA SER A 174 -11.28 25.06 -14.93
C SER A 174 -12.38 26.00 -14.44
N ILE A 175 -12.64 27.08 -15.19
CA ILE A 175 -13.71 28.03 -14.86
C ILE A 175 -15.07 27.31 -14.78
N GLY A 176 -15.31 26.34 -15.67
CA GLY A 176 -16.54 25.54 -15.66
C GLY A 176 -16.74 24.73 -14.37
N GLU A 177 -15.68 24.12 -13.83
CA GLU A 177 -15.73 23.41 -12.55
C GLU A 177 -16.04 24.37 -11.40
N LEU A 178 -15.36 25.52 -11.36
CA LEU A 178 -15.57 26.53 -10.33
C LEU A 178 -17.00 27.09 -10.36
N LEU A 179 -17.53 27.38 -11.55
CA LEU A 179 -18.92 27.83 -11.72
C LEU A 179 -19.93 26.76 -11.26
N THR A 180 -19.64 25.49 -11.54
CA THR A 180 -20.46 24.36 -11.08
C THR A 180 -20.48 24.29 -9.56
N ASP A 181 -19.32 24.45 -8.90
CA ASP A 181 -19.24 24.48 -7.44
C ASP A 181 -19.95 25.67 -6.82
N ILE A 182 -19.79 26.86 -7.42
CA ILE A 182 -20.45 28.08 -6.97
C ILE A 182 -21.97 27.90 -7.03
N THR A 183 -22.47 27.37 -8.14
CA THR A 183 -23.88 27.05 -8.35
C THR A 183 -24.37 26.02 -7.34
N ARG A 184 -23.61 24.93 -7.14
CA ARG A 184 -23.93 23.89 -6.17
C ARG A 184 -24.00 24.44 -4.75
N GLU A 185 -23.07 25.29 -4.36
CA GLU A 185 -23.07 25.93 -3.03
C GLU A 185 -24.31 26.81 -2.84
N HIS A 186 -24.70 27.56 -3.87
CA HIS A 186 -25.92 28.37 -3.86
C HIS A 186 -27.18 27.51 -3.67
N ILE A 187 -27.31 26.42 -4.42
CA ILE A 187 -28.43 25.46 -4.32
C ILE A 187 -28.47 24.83 -2.92
N LEU A 188 -27.33 24.40 -2.37
CA LEU A 188 -27.27 23.81 -1.04
C LEU A 188 -27.66 24.82 0.04
N ARG A 189 -27.27 26.09 -0.12
CA ARG A 189 -27.61 27.16 0.81
C ARG A 189 -29.11 27.48 0.78
N SER A 190 -29.70 27.57 -0.40
CA SER A 190 -31.15 27.81 -0.56
C SER A 190 -31.97 26.62 0.00
N ALA A 191 -31.57 25.38 -0.30
CA ALA A 191 -32.21 24.18 0.24
C ALA A 191 -32.17 24.15 1.79
N ARG A 192 -31.02 24.46 2.40
CA ARG A 192 -30.87 24.53 3.87
C ARG A 192 -31.73 25.63 4.49
N ALA A 193 -31.84 26.78 3.83
CA ALA A 193 -32.70 27.88 4.30
C ALA A 193 -34.17 27.50 4.28
N SER A 194 -34.63 26.86 3.20
CA SER A 194 -36.00 26.34 3.07
C SER A 194 -36.32 25.27 4.12
N ALA A 195 -35.40 24.32 4.36
CA ALA A 195 -35.55 23.29 5.38
C ALA A 195 -35.59 23.83 6.82
N ARG A 196 -34.91 24.95 7.10
CA ARG A 196 -34.99 25.64 8.40
C ARG A 196 -36.35 26.32 8.58
N ARG A 197 -36.91 26.92 7.53
CA ARG A 197 -38.22 27.59 7.57
C ARG A 197 -39.37 26.61 7.80
N THR A 198 -39.31 25.41 7.22
CA THR A 198 -40.35 24.38 7.42
C THR A 198 -40.29 23.70 8.79
N ARG A 199 -39.18 23.83 9.53
CA ARG A 199 -39.00 23.25 10.88
C ARG A 199 -39.35 24.17 12.04
N GLN A 200 -39.61 25.46 11.81
CA GLN A 200 -40.12 26.33 12.87
C GLN A 200 -41.64 26.13 13.01
N PRO A 201 -42.15 25.57 14.13
CA PRO A 201 -43.58 25.47 14.35
C PRO A 201 -44.17 26.88 14.41
N LYS A 202 -45.33 27.09 13.77
CA LYS A 202 -46.11 28.32 13.94
C LYS A 202 -46.44 28.48 15.42
N ALA A 203 -45.75 29.39 16.11
CA ALA A 203 -46.13 29.81 17.46
C ALA A 203 -47.57 30.32 17.38
N SER A 204 -48.48 29.60 18.02
CA SER A 204 -49.89 29.98 18.22
C SER A 204 -50.02 30.67 19.56
#